data_AF-A0AAU7F9C2-F1
#
_entry.id   AF-A0AAU7F9C2-F1
#
_cell.length_a   1.000
_cell.length_b   1.000
_cell.length_c   1.000
_cell.angle_alpha   90.00
_cell.angle_beta   90.00
_cell.angle_gamma   90.00
#
_symmetry.space_group_name_H-M   'P 1'
#
loop_
_entity.id
_entity.type
_entity.pdbx_description
1 polymer ?
#
loop_
_entity_poly.entity_id
_entity_poly.type
_entity_poly.pdbx_seq_one_letter_code
_entity_poly.pdbx_strand_id
1 'polypeptide(L)'
;MTLHTLNLTPHGLGERVMPLAPTLTLPNGQRWIAQHYLCYQHTVQSVSILLAQIDFDAHTPLFAGQDANGMYLQVGLIGRENYDRSNALRPHKLVYGRKWRIDADTPTSEIIQTAFLAIKKAREHEVRELLTVRSGDGKTSAAFSNHHDLPLLAQQRNALQASARPITPLDLASAVRAELSPLRFAQRAIELVQLHELAGERVLIDLQLGAAPLARQLEGDFPEFEKLQLSVLLSVARLHELPYALMDALIAHSDRHVDETFRFRGFARFSRSNQIQAVAHLSLQTRAYAHDLADVQFEQIFRANNYEVDASRAPVLGEGELGRKNRQLINQYENLLGHLPQGYEQAHETKTA
;
A
#
# COMPACT_ATOMS: atom_id res chain seq x y z
N MET A 1 0.88 -40.09 -30.48
CA MET A 1 2.00 -39.57 -29.67
C MET A 1 2.09 -38.07 -29.90
N THR A 2 1.37 -37.30 -29.08
CA THR A 2 1.45 -35.84 -29.09
C THR A 2 2.71 -35.43 -28.33
N LEU A 3 3.65 -34.82 -29.05
CA LEU A 3 4.82 -34.18 -28.47
C LEU A 3 4.33 -33.09 -27.51
N HIS A 4 4.35 -33.38 -26.20
CA HIS A 4 4.22 -32.36 -25.19
C HIS A 4 5.46 -31.45 -25.32
N THR A 5 5.27 -30.29 -25.94
CA THR A 5 6.24 -29.20 -25.96
C THR A 5 6.69 -28.96 -24.53
N LEU A 6 7.99 -29.16 -24.29
CA LEU A 6 8.70 -28.67 -23.11
C LEU A 6 8.52 -27.15 -23.10
N ASN A 7 7.51 -26.66 -22.37
CA ASN A 7 7.51 -25.27 -21.95
C ASN A 7 8.64 -25.14 -20.94
N LEU A 8 9.86 -24.85 -21.43
CA LEU A 8 10.92 -24.31 -20.60
C LEU A 8 10.32 -23.10 -19.89
N THR A 9 10.16 -23.16 -18.57
CA THR A 9 9.71 -22.04 -17.76
C THR A 9 10.62 -20.86 -18.08
N PRO A 10 10.13 -19.76 -18.69
CA PRO A 10 10.99 -18.61 -18.93
C PRO A 10 11.20 -17.95 -17.57
N HIS A 11 12.30 -18.30 -16.90
CA HIS A 11 12.77 -17.55 -15.76
C HIS A 11 13.04 -16.12 -16.21
N GLY A 12 12.52 -15.16 -15.45
CA GLY A 12 12.76 -13.76 -15.72
C GLY A 12 14.24 -13.43 -15.60
N LEU A 13 14.67 -12.34 -16.24
CA LEU A 13 16.00 -11.81 -15.97
C LEU A 13 16.15 -11.56 -14.46
N GLY A 14 17.28 -11.99 -13.89
CA GLY A 14 17.54 -11.89 -12.45
C GLY A 14 16.98 -13.03 -11.61
N GLU A 15 16.32 -14.03 -12.18
CA GLU A 15 15.93 -15.26 -11.47
C GLU A 15 16.86 -16.43 -11.82
N ARG A 16 17.20 -17.25 -10.83
CA ARG A 16 17.95 -18.51 -11.04
C ARG A 16 17.34 -19.62 -10.20
N VAL A 17 17.12 -20.78 -10.81
CA VAL A 17 16.63 -21.96 -10.10
C VAL A 17 17.69 -22.48 -9.13
N MET A 18 17.31 -22.78 -7.89
CA MET A 18 18.21 -23.46 -6.95
C MET A 18 18.62 -24.83 -7.51
N PRO A 19 19.88 -25.27 -7.36
CA PRO A 19 20.26 -26.60 -7.79
C PRO A 19 19.37 -27.66 -7.13
N LEU A 20 18.97 -28.66 -7.91
CA LEU A 20 18.06 -29.75 -7.49
C LEU A 20 16.63 -29.31 -7.12
N ALA A 21 16.21 -28.08 -7.45
CA ALA A 21 14.86 -27.62 -7.16
C ALA A 21 13.78 -28.54 -7.77
N PRO A 22 12.77 -28.95 -6.98
CA PRO A 22 11.72 -29.82 -7.47
C PRO A 22 10.83 -29.08 -8.47
N THR A 23 10.32 -29.85 -9.42
CA THR A 23 9.33 -29.39 -10.39
C THR A 23 7.98 -30.01 -10.06
N LEU A 24 6.97 -29.18 -9.82
CA LEU A 24 5.60 -29.62 -9.60
C LEU A 24 4.84 -29.72 -10.93
N THR A 25 3.82 -30.58 -10.97
CA THR A 25 2.87 -30.65 -12.08
C THR A 25 1.51 -30.17 -11.57
N LEU A 26 1.03 -29.06 -12.12
CA LEU A 26 -0.27 -28.47 -11.80
C LEU A 26 -1.41 -29.35 -12.37
N PRO A 27 -2.66 -29.21 -11.86
CA PRO A 27 -3.81 -30.00 -12.34
C PRO A 27 -4.08 -29.90 -13.84
N ASN A 28 -3.66 -28.79 -14.47
CA ASN A 28 -3.76 -28.57 -15.91
C ASN A 28 -2.61 -29.23 -16.72
N GLY A 29 -1.74 -30.02 -16.07
CA GLY A 29 -0.59 -30.70 -16.69
C GLY A 29 0.65 -29.80 -16.86
N GLN A 30 0.58 -28.52 -16.48
CA GLN A 30 1.72 -27.61 -16.59
C GLN A 30 2.79 -27.97 -15.55
N ARG A 31 4.05 -28.03 -15.99
CA ARG A 31 5.20 -28.15 -15.08
C ARG A 31 5.63 -26.77 -14.59
N TRP A 32 5.95 -26.67 -13.31
CA TRP A 32 6.27 -25.39 -12.67
C TRP A 32 7.35 -25.58 -11.60
N ILE A 33 8.20 -24.57 -11.42
CA ILE A 33 9.13 -24.49 -10.28
C ILE A 33 8.60 -23.37 -9.39
N ALA A 34 8.32 -23.69 -8.13
CA ALA A 34 7.79 -22.71 -7.21
C ALA A 34 8.80 -21.58 -6.98
N GLN A 35 8.30 -20.35 -6.84
CA GLN A 35 9.14 -19.16 -6.79
C GLN A 35 10.06 -19.15 -5.56
N HIS A 36 9.67 -19.75 -4.43
CA HIS A 36 10.54 -19.88 -3.26
C HIS A 36 11.69 -20.89 -3.46
N TYR A 37 11.77 -21.58 -4.60
CA TYR A 37 12.93 -22.38 -5.02
C TYR A 37 13.83 -21.66 -6.02
N LEU A 38 13.69 -20.34 -6.13
CA LEU A 38 14.54 -19.48 -6.94
C LEU A 38 15.45 -18.64 -6.05
N CYS A 39 16.65 -18.35 -6.54
CA CYS A 39 17.53 -17.28 -6.09
C CYS A 39 17.34 -16.06 -6.99
N TYR A 40 17.67 -14.88 -6.47
CA TYR A 40 17.50 -13.62 -7.20
C TYR A 40 18.82 -12.84 -7.27
N GLN A 41 19.04 -12.22 -8.42
CA GLN A 41 20.14 -11.28 -8.67
C GLN A 41 19.66 -10.26 -9.71
N HIS A 42 18.77 -9.38 -9.28
CA HIS A 42 18.21 -8.33 -10.09
C HIS A 42 19.24 -7.25 -10.40
N THR A 43 19.09 -6.67 -11.59
CA THR A 43 19.74 -5.46 -12.06
C THR A 43 18.67 -4.43 -12.43
N VAL A 44 19.06 -3.17 -12.65
CA VAL A 44 18.12 -2.14 -13.15
C VAL A 44 17.41 -2.60 -14.42
N GLN A 45 18.13 -3.31 -15.30
CA GLN A 45 17.55 -3.85 -16.53
C GLN A 45 16.48 -4.91 -16.24
N SER A 46 16.75 -5.88 -15.35
CA SER A 46 15.75 -6.89 -15.01
C SER A 46 14.52 -6.28 -14.33
N VAL A 47 14.73 -5.30 -13.44
CA VAL A 47 13.62 -4.59 -12.79
C VAL A 47 12.83 -3.81 -13.84
N SER A 48 13.49 -3.09 -14.74
CA SER A 48 12.82 -2.35 -15.83
C SER A 48 11.93 -3.25 -16.67
N ILE A 49 12.44 -4.42 -17.07
CA ILE A 49 11.67 -5.41 -17.85
C ILE A 49 10.52 -5.98 -17.04
N LEU A 50 10.69 -6.17 -15.74
CA LEU A 50 9.63 -6.64 -14.85
C LEU A 50 8.51 -5.59 -14.73
N LEU A 51 8.85 -4.32 -14.50
CA LEU A 51 7.87 -3.23 -14.38
C LEU A 51 7.14 -2.96 -15.70
N ALA A 52 7.78 -3.16 -16.84
CA ALA A 52 7.14 -3.06 -18.15
C ALA A 52 6.03 -4.11 -18.38
N GLN A 53 5.93 -5.13 -17.53
CA GLN A 53 4.86 -6.15 -17.58
C GLN A 53 3.69 -5.83 -16.64
N ILE A 54 3.72 -4.65 -15.99
CA ILE A 54 2.67 -4.15 -15.14
C ILE A 54 1.82 -3.14 -15.93
N ASP A 55 0.51 -3.37 -15.95
CA ASP A 55 -0.47 -2.44 -16.49
C ASP A 55 -1.30 -1.83 -15.35
N PHE A 56 -1.63 -0.54 -15.45
CA PHE A 56 -2.54 0.14 -14.52
C PHE A 56 -3.32 1.26 -15.25
N ASP A 57 -2.82 2.50 -15.25
CA ASP A 57 -3.40 3.63 -15.98
C ASP A 57 -2.33 4.40 -16.77
N ALA A 58 -2.75 5.28 -17.67
CA ALA A 58 -1.85 6.08 -18.52
C ALA A 58 -1.14 7.23 -17.77
N HIS A 59 -1.55 7.51 -16.53
CA HIS A 59 -1.10 8.66 -15.75
C HIS A 59 -0.13 8.28 -14.63
N THR A 60 0.17 7.00 -14.45
CA THR A 60 0.98 6.49 -13.35
C THR A 60 2.16 5.65 -13.87
N PRO A 61 3.11 6.26 -14.61
CA PRO A 61 4.27 5.52 -15.12
C PRO A 61 5.16 4.99 -13.98
N LEU A 62 5.70 3.80 -14.20
CA LEU A 62 6.69 3.17 -13.31
C LEU A 62 8.10 3.32 -13.88
N PHE A 63 9.05 3.62 -13.01
CA PHE A 63 10.47 3.77 -13.35
C PHE A 63 11.31 2.82 -12.50
N ALA A 64 12.34 2.26 -13.10
CA ALA A 64 13.43 1.59 -12.40
C ALA A 64 14.71 2.40 -12.59
N GLY A 65 15.51 2.51 -11.55
CA GLY A 65 16.78 3.24 -11.59
C GLY A 65 17.76 2.74 -10.55
N GLN A 66 18.95 3.32 -10.56
CA GLN A 66 19.98 3.10 -9.56
C GLN A 66 20.68 4.41 -9.27
N ASP A 67 21.04 4.62 -8.00
CA ASP A 67 21.94 5.68 -7.57
C ASP A 67 23.02 5.10 -6.66
N ALA A 68 23.81 5.97 -6.03
CA ALA A 68 24.87 5.56 -5.10
C ALA A 68 24.38 4.68 -3.94
N ASN A 69 23.09 4.70 -3.62
CA ASN A 69 22.48 3.93 -2.54
C ASN A 69 21.71 2.69 -3.07
N GLY A 70 22.01 2.23 -4.28
CA GLY A 70 21.44 1.01 -4.85
C GLY A 70 20.25 1.23 -5.78
N MET A 71 19.61 0.12 -6.16
CA MET A 71 18.49 0.12 -7.10
C MET A 71 17.20 0.61 -6.44
N TYR A 72 16.30 1.15 -7.25
CA TYR A 72 15.00 1.59 -6.79
C TYR A 72 13.93 1.47 -7.88
N LEU A 73 12.69 1.36 -7.40
CA LEU A 73 11.47 1.65 -8.14
C LEU A 73 10.97 3.05 -7.78
N GLN A 74 10.41 3.77 -8.74
CA GLN A 74 9.77 5.06 -8.51
C GLN A 74 8.49 5.18 -9.33
N VAL A 75 7.44 5.71 -8.71
CA VAL A 75 6.18 6.02 -9.38
C VAL A 75 6.23 7.48 -9.83
N GLY A 76 5.91 7.72 -11.10
CA GLY A 76 5.54 9.06 -11.57
C GLY A 76 4.03 9.23 -11.56
N LEU A 77 3.57 10.47 -11.40
CA LEU A 77 2.19 10.86 -11.56
C LEU A 77 2.11 11.98 -12.59
N ILE A 78 1.36 11.75 -13.66
CA ILE A 78 1.01 12.75 -14.66
C ILE A 78 -0.33 13.32 -14.25
N GLY A 79 -0.30 14.46 -13.57
CA GLY A 79 -1.49 15.12 -13.03
C GLY A 79 -1.46 16.61 -13.30
N ARG A 80 -2.39 17.34 -12.70
CA ARG A 80 -2.49 18.81 -12.80
C ARG A 80 -2.24 19.43 -11.44
N GLU A 81 -1.78 20.69 -11.46
CA GLU A 81 -1.53 21.45 -10.24
C GLU A 81 -2.82 21.66 -9.43
N ASN A 82 -2.91 21.07 -8.24
CA ASN A 82 -4.11 21.08 -7.41
C ASN A 82 -4.32 22.37 -6.62
N TYR A 83 -3.32 23.27 -6.55
CA TYR A 83 -3.46 24.56 -5.86
C TYR A 83 -4.14 25.65 -6.71
N ASP A 84 -4.06 25.58 -8.05
CA ASP A 84 -4.78 26.52 -8.90
C ASP A 84 -6.29 26.23 -8.86
N ARG A 85 -7.05 27.20 -8.36
CA ARG A 85 -8.52 27.17 -8.22
C ARG A 85 -9.22 27.94 -9.33
N SER A 86 -8.49 28.44 -10.32
CA SER A 86 -9.07 29.07 -11.49
C SER A 86 -9.94 28.07 -12.29
N ASN A 87 -10.86 28.63 -13.08
CA ASN A 87 -11.67 27.86 -14.02
C ASN A 87 -10.94 27.59 -15.36
N ALA A 88 -9.64 27.85 -15.43
CA ALA A 88 -8.83 27.51 -16.59
C ALA A 88 -8.47 26.03 -16.58
N LEU A 89 -8.29 25.47 -17.79
CA LEU A 89 -7.72 24.14 -17.96
C LEU A 89 -6.25 24.18 -17.56
N ARG A 90 -5.87 23.31 -16.61
CA ARG A 90 -4.49 23.26 -16.13
C ARG A 90 -3.66 22.31 -17.00
N PRO A 91 -2.38 22.65 -17.29
CA PRO A 91 -1.51 21.75 -18.03
C PRO A 91 -1.14 20.54 -17.17
N HIS A 92 -0.90 19.40 -17.82
CA HIS A 92 -0.32 18.25 -17.16
C HIS A 92 1.12 18.54 -16.71
N LYS A 93 1.49 17.96 -15.58
CA LYS A 93 2.84 17.95 -15.02
C LYS A 93 3.16 16.53 -14.58
N LEU A 94 4.35 16.07 -14.94
CA LEU A 94 4.91 14.84 -14.37
C LEU A 94 5.60 15.19 -13.05
N VAL A 95 5.15 14.58 -11.97
CA VAL A 95 5.80 14.61 -10.67
C VAL A 95 6.28 13.21 -10.29
N TYR A 96 7.30 13.14 -9.44
CA TYR A 96 7.89 11.87 -9.03
C TYR A 96 7.67 11.65 -7.54
N GLY A 97 7.18 10.46 -7.20
CA GLY A 97 7.06 10.01 -5.81
C GLY A 97 8.41 9.66 -5.19
N ARG A 98 8.37 9.06 -4.00
CA ARG A 98 9.57 8.59 -3.30
C ARG A 98 10.20 7.40 -4.05
N LYS A 99 11.52 7.25 -3.90
CA LYS A 99 12.25 6.06 -4.35
C LYS A 99 12.01 4.90 -3.37
N TRP A 100 11.56 3.77 -3.88
CA TRP A 100 11.38 2.52 -3.16
C TRP A 100 12.60 1.65 -3.42
N ARG A 101 13.44 1.42 -2.39
CA ARG A 101 14.69 0.66 -2.53
C ARG A 101 14.41 -0.81 -2.78
N ILE A 102 15.18 -1.40 -3.69
CA ILE A 102 15.08 -2.81 -4.09
C ILE A 102 16.48 -3.40 -4.00
N ASP A 103 16.62 -4.44 -3.18
CA ASP A 103 17.85 -5.21 -3.11
C ASP A 103 17.93 -6.20 -4.27
N ALA A 104 19.14 -6.56 -4.69
CA ALA A 104 19.33 -7.44 -5.85
C ALA A 104 18.74 -8.84 -5.62
N ASP A 105 18.65 -9.29 -4.37
CA ASP A 105 18.09 -10.57 -3.96
C ASP A 105 16.57 -10.52 -3.68
N THR A 106 15.91 -9.38 -3.91
CA THR A 106 14.46 -9.24 -3.68
C THR A 106 13.68 -10.15 -4.64
N PRO A 107 12.80 -11.04 -4.16
CA PRO A 107 11.98 -11.89 -5.01
C PRO A 107 11.15 -11.10 -6.02
N THR A 108 11.00 -11.63 -7.23
CA THR A 108 10.19 -10.98 -8.28
C THR A 108 8.76 -10.68 -7.84
N SER A 109 8.12 -11.55 -7.04
CA SER A 109 6.78 -11.25 -6.50
C SER A 109 6.77 -10.10 -5.49
N GLU A 110 7.83 -9.95 -4.71
CA GLU A 110 8.00 -8.83 -3.78
C GLU A 110 8.25 -7.52 -4.53
N ILE A 111 8.98 -7.54 -5.65
CA ILE A 111 9.13 -6.34 -6.51
C ILE A 111 7.78 -5.93 -7.12
N ILE A 112 6.99 -6.90 -7.64
CA ILE A 112 5.64 -6.61 -8.17
C ILE A 112 4.73 -6.05 -7.08
N GLN A 113 4.76 -6.65 -5.88
CA GLN A 113 3.99 -6.17 -4.74
C GLN A 113 4.46 -4.79 -4.28
N THR A 114 5.76 -4.50 -4.36
CA THR A 114 6.32 -3.18 -4.08
C THR A 114 5.81 -2.15 -5.08
N ALA A 115 5.76 -2.47 -6.37
CA ALA A 115 5.18 -1.59 -7.39
C ALA A 115 3.69 -1.28 -7.09
N PHE A 116 2.91 -2.32 -6.78
CA PHE A 116 1.51 -2.18 -6.39
C PHE A 116 1.33 -1.27 -5.16
N LEU A 117 2.10 -1.48 -4.10
CA LEU A 117 2.07 -0.65 -2.89
C LEU A 117 2.54 0.79 -3.17
N ALA A 118 3.55 0.96 -4.01
CA ALA A 118 4.04 2.27 -4.39
C ALA A 118 2.98 3.08 -5.13
N ILE A 119 2.23 2.45 -6.06
CA ILE A 119 1.10 3.08 -6.76
C ILE A 119 0.02 3.48 -5.76
N LYS A 120 -0.39 2.58 -4.86
CA LYS A 120 -1.38 2.89 -3.82
C LYS A 120 -0.96 4.09 -2.98
N LYS A 121 0.29 4.14 -2.52
CA LYS A 121 0.78 5.25 -1.69
C LYS A 121 0.94 6.55 -2.47
N ALA A 122 1.31 6.49 -3.75
CA ALA A 122 1.33 7.65 -4.63
C ALA A 122 -0.09 8.22 -4.81
N ARG A 123 -1.09 7.36 -5.00
CA ARG A 123 -2.49 7.79 -5.15
C ARG A 123 -3.12 8.24 -3.83
N GLU A 124 -2.78 7.59 -2.71
CA GLU A 124 -3.20 8.03 -1.38
C GLU A 124 -2.70 9.46 -1.10
N HIS A 125 -1.49 9.80 -1.55
CA HIS A 125 -0.96 11.16 -1.47
C HIS A 125 -1.89 12.15 -2.18
N GLU A 126 -2.28 11.87 -3.43
CA GLU A 126 -3.21 12.72 -4.18
C GLU A 126 -4.57 12.82 -3.49
N VAL A 127 -5.17 11.70 -3.07
CA VAL A 127 -6.47 11.68 -2.38
C VAL A 127 -6.46 12.55 -1.13
N ARG A 128 -5.38 12.50 -0.35
CA ARG A 128 -5.19 13.32 0.84
C ARG A 128 -5.11 14.81 0.54
N GLU A 129 -4.57 15.19 -0.61
CA GLU A 129 -4.51 16.59 -1.06
C GLU A 129 -5.82 17.08 -1.68
N LEU A 130 -6.62 16.17 -2.25
CA LEU A 130 -7.91 16.50 -2.85
C LEU A 130 -8.99 16.81 -1.80
N LEU A 131 -8.94 16.22 -0.60
CA LEU A 131 -9.83 16.61 0.50
C LEU A 131 -9.31 17.88 1.17
N THR A 132 -10.11 18.94 1.07
CA THR A 132 -9.75 20.27 1.55
C THR A 132 -10.80 20.83 2.49
N VAL A 133 -10.35 21.68 3.41
CA VAL A 133 -11.17 22.37 4.40
C VAL A 133 -11.14 23.86 4.07
N ARG A 134 -12.32 24.46 3.92
CA ARG A 134 -12.46 25.92 3.76
C ARG A 134 -12.56 26.58 5.13
N SER A 135 -11.66 27.51 5.41
CA SER A 135 -11.66 28.32 6.63
C SER A 135 -12.70 29.45 6.55
N GLY A 136 -13.02 30.03 7.70
CA GLY A 136 -13.99 31.14 7.82
C GLY A 136 -13.60 32.41 7.05
N ASP A 137 -12.31 32.64 6.82
CA ASP A 137 -11.78 33.73 5.98
C ASP A 137 -11.80 33.39 4.47
N GLY A 138 -12.39 32.25 4.10
CA GLY A 138 -12.58 31.81 2.74
C GLY A 138 -11.39 31.09 2.12
N LYS A 139 -10.25 30.98 2.81
CA LYS A 139 -9.08 30.21 2.36
C LYS A 139 -9.34 28.71 2.44
N THR A 140 -8.46 27.92 1.83
CA THR A 140 -8.62 26.46 1.73
C THR A 140 -7.30 25.78 2.01
N SER A 141 -7.33 24.71 2.80
CA SER A 141 -6.15 23.89 3.13
C SER A 141 -6.45 22.41 2.98
N ALA A 142 -5.47 21.62 2.54
CA ALA A 142 -5.55 20.17 2.53
C ALA A 142 -5.14 19.60 3.91
N ALA A 143 -6.10 19.52 4.83
CA ALA A 143 -5.84 19.17 6.24
C ALA A 143 -5.26 17.75 6.46
N PHE A 144 -5.26 16.90 5.43
CA PHE A 144 -4.66 15.57 5.47
C PHE A 144 -3.38 15.45 4.63
N SER A 145 -2.86 16.56 4.10
CA SER A 145 -1.63 16.54 3.30
C SER A 145 -0.45 15.96 4.07
N ASN A 146 0.41 15.24 3.35
CA ASN A 146 1.65 14.68 3.90
C ASN A 146 2.79 15.71 3.96
N HIS A 147 2.56 16.95 3.50
CA HIS A 147 3.57 18.03 3.51
C HIS A 147 3.49 18.93 4.75
N HIS A 148 2.68 18.56 5.75
CA HIS A 148 2.61 19.33 6.99
C HIS A 148 3.92 19.31 7.77
N ASP A 149 4.18 20.41 8.49
CA ASP A 149 5.23 20.49 9.50
C ASP A 149 4.82 19.66 10.73
N LEU A 150 5.14 18.36 10.70
CA LEU A 150 4.82 17.43 11.78
C LEU A 150 5.43 17.85 13.13
N PRO A 151 6.70 18.34 13.21
CA PRO A 151 7.23 18.92 14.43
C PRO A 151 6.35 20.05 15.01
N LEU A 152 5.90 21.00 14.19
CA LEU A 152 5.00 22.06 14.62
C LEU A 152 3.67 21.49 15.13
N LEU A 153 3.03 20.58 14.39
CA LEU A 153 1.77 19.96 14.82
C LEU A 153 1.93 19.23 16.16
N ALA A 154 3.05 18.54 16.37
CA ALA A 154 3.34 17.86 17.63
C ALA A 154 3.50 18.85 18.79
N GLN A 155 4.13 20.01 18.56
CA GLN A 155 4.23 21.08 19.56
C GLN A 155 2.87 21.72 19.85
N GLN A 156 1.99 21.82 18.85
CA GLN A 156 0.66 22.40 18.96
C GLN A 156 -0.44 21.39 19.37
N ARG A 157 -0.06 20.18 19.82
CA ARG A 157 -1.01 19.08 20.11
C ARG A 157 -2.21 19.48 20.96
N ASN A 158 -2.01 20.32 21.98
CA ASN A 158 -3.08 20.74 22.88
C ASN A 158 -4.10 21.65 22.17
N ALA A 159 -3.65 22.48 21.23
CA ALA A 159 -4.52 23.35 20.44
C ALA A 159 -5.27 22.60 19.34
N LEU A 160 -4.74 21.44 18.90
CA LEU A 160 -5.31 20.59 17.85
C LEU A 160 -6.28 19.53 18.39
N GLN A 161 -6.30 19.29 19.69
CA GLN A 161 -7.20 18.31 20.30
C GLN A 161 -8.65 18.79 20.21
N ALA A 162 -9.48 18.01 19.51
CA ALA A 162 -10.91 18.20 19.52
C ALA A 162 -11.44 17.96 20.95
N SER A 163 -12.29 18.87 21.43
CA SER A 163 -13.08 18.59 22.63
C SER A 163 -14.28 17.74 22.22
N ALA A 164 -14.42 16.54 22.79
CA ALA A 164 -15.64 15.76 22.62
C ALA A 164 -16.84 16.59 23.11
N ARG A 165 -17.85 16.74 22.26
CA ARG A 165 -19.10 17.41 22.61
C ARG A 165 -20.22 16.39 22.48
N PRO A 166 -21.03 16.17 23.52
CA PRO A 166 -22.24 15.36 23.39
C PRO A 166 -23.17 16.04 22.38
N ILE A 167 -23.60 15.29 21.37
CA ILE A 167 -24.59 15.76 20.40
C ILE A 167 -25.91 15.10 20.75
N THR A 168 -26.95 15.91 20.88
CA THR A 168 -28.33 15.45 21.07
C THR A 168 -28.84 14.80 19.78
N PRO A 169 -29.62 13.71 19.85
CA PRO A 169 -30.15 13.03 18.65
C PRO A 169 -30.98 13.96 17.74
N LEU A 170 -31.73 14.90 18.31
CA LEU A 170 -32.55 15.87 17.54
C LEU A 170 -31.72 16.75 16.58
N ASP A 171 -30.42 16.92 16.83
CA ASP A 171 -29.56 17.82 16.07
C ASP A 171 -28.54 17.09 15.19
N LEU A 172 -28.55 15.75 15.15
CA LEU A 172 -27.50 14.96 14.50
C LEU A 172 -27.36 15.26 13.00
N ALA A 173 -28.48 15.35 12.27
CA ALA A 173 -28.45 15.67 10.84
C ALA A 173 -27.88 17.06 10.56
N SER A 174 -28.28 18.05 11.37
CA SER A 174 -27.78 19.42 11.28
C SER A 174 -26.28 19.49 11.63
N ALA A 175 -25.85 18.76 12.66
CA ALA A 175 -24.45 18.67 13.06
C ALA A 175 -23.58 18.02 11.99
N VAL A 176 -24.02 16.91 11.39
CA VAL A 176 -23.32 16.27 10.27
C VAL A 176 -23.20 17.22 9.09
N ARG A 177 -24.30 17.92 8.70
CA ARG A 177 -24.25 18.91 7.61
C ARG A 177 -23.30 20.06 7.92
N ALA A 178 -23.22 20.50 9.18
CA ALA A 178 -22.30 21.55 9.60
C ALA A 178 -20.82 21.11 9.47
N GLU A 179 -20.50 19.88 9.87
CA GLU A 179 -19.16 19.29 9.72
C GLU A 179 -18.76 19.09 8.25
N LEU A 180 -19.71 18.74 7.37
CA LEU A 180 -19.45 18.55 5.94
C LEU A 180 -19.36 19.88 5.18
N SER A 181 -20.05 20.92 5.63
CA SER A 181 -20.15 22.23 4.95
C SER A 181 -18.79 22.83 4.52
N PRO A 182 -17.74 22.85 5.36
CA PRO A 182 -16.43 23.38 4.96
C PRO A 182 -15.63 22.43 4.07
N LEU A 183 -16.00 21.16 3.97
CA LEU A 183 -15.20 20.14 3.27
C LEU A 183 -15.46 20.15 1.77
N ARG A 184 -14.40 19.98 0.98
CA ARG A 184 -14.49 19.77 -0.47
C ARG A 184 -13.55 18.66 -0.88
N PHE A 185 -14.00 17.74 -1.72
CA PHE A 185 -13.13 16.74 -2.33
C PHE A 185 -12.93 17.05 -3.82
N ALA A 186 -11.71 17.39 -4.22
CA ALA A 186 -11.41 17.84 -5.59
C ALA A 186 -12.35 18.96 -6.06
N GLN A 187 -12.63 19.92 -5.17
CA GLN A 187 -13.58 21.03 -5.37
C GLN A 187 -15.08 20.62 -5.42
N ARG A 188 -15.41 19.33 -5.26
CA ARG A 188 -16.80 18.84 -5.16
C ARG A 188 -17.33 19.07 -3.74
N ALA A 189 -18.61 19.45 -3.64
CA ALA A 189 -19.33 19.40 -2.37
C ALA A 189 -19.51 17.94 -1.93
N ILE A 190 -19.60 17.73 -0.62
CA ILE A 190 -19.92 16.42 -0.03
C ILE A 190 -21.30 16.56 0.60
N GLU A 191 -22.24 15.75 0.12
CA GLU A 191 -23.65 15.86 0.45
C GLU A 191 -24.09 14.70 1.34
N LEU A 192 -24.81 15.03 2.41
CA LEU A 192 -25.48 14.05 3.25
C LEU A 192 -26.72 13.50 2.52
N VAL A 193 -26.70 12.20 2.21
CA VAL A 193 -27.81 11.47 1.61
C VAL A 193 -28.75 10.96 2.69
N GLN A 194 -28.22 10.17 3.63
CA GLN A 194 -29.03 9.53 4.67
C GLN A 194 -28.25 9.30 5.96
N LEU A 195 -28.99 9.23 7.07
CA LEU A 195 -28.49 8.81 8.38
C LEU A 195 -29.30 7.62 8.86
N HIS A 196 -28.61 6.62 9.41
CA HIS A 196 -29.22 5.51 10.13
C HIS A 196 -28.58 5.39 11.50
N GLU A 197 -29.37 5.66 12.53
CA GLU A 197 -28.93 5.44 13.91
C GLU A 197 -28.93 3.95 14.24
N LEU A 198 -27.85 3.48 14.84
CA LEU A 198 -27.63 2.09 15.20
C LEU A 198 -27.49 1.98 16.72
N ALA A 199 -28.56 1.49 17.34
CA ALA A 199 -28.66 1.31 18.79
C ALA A 199 -28.38 2.58 19.62
N GLY A 200 -28.60 3.77 19.05
CA GLY A 200 -28.44 5.07 19.74
C GLY A 200 -26.98 5.47 20.05
N GLU A 201 -26.00 4.62 19.78
CA GLU A 201 -24.58 4.88 20.08
C GLU A 201 -23.74 5.16 18.83
N ARG A 202 -24.20 4.63 17.69
CA ARG A 202 -23.52 4.72 16.41
C ARG A 202 -24.45 5.27 15.34
N VAL A 203 -23.87 5.83 14.31
CA VAL A 203 -24.58 6.33 13.14
C VAL A 203 -23.87 5.87 11.88
N LEU A 204 -24.64 5.31 10.94
CA LEU A 204 -24.23 5.10 9.57
C LEU A 204 -24.64 6.34 8.77
N ILE A 205 -23.67 6.94 8.08
CA ILE A 205 -23.83 8.18 7.33
C ILE A 205 -23.55 7.88 5.86
N ASP A 206 -24.59 7.97 5.04
CA ASP A 206 -24.48 7.81 3.59
C ASP A 206 -24.22 9.18 2.95
N LEU A 207 -23.16 9.26 2.15
CA LEU A 207 -22.63 10.48 1.57
C LEU A 207 -22.53 10.33 0.05
N GLN A 208 -22.66 11.45 -0.66
CA GLN A 208 -22.42 11.53 -2.08
C GLN A 208 -21.51 12.71 -2.43
N LEU A 209 -20.57 12.48 -3.35
CA LEU A 209 -19.83 13.57 -3.97
C LEU A 209 -20.70 14.26 -5.02
N GLY A 210 -20.85 15.58 -4.87
CA GLY A 210 -21.53 16.42 -5.85
C GLY A 210 -20.76 16.54 -7.18
N ALA A 211 -21.35 17.28 -8.12
CA ALA A 211 -20.70 17.52 -9.41
C ALA A 211 -19.41 18.34 -9.24
N ALA A 212 -18.38 17.98 -10.01
CA ALA A 212 -17.18 18.83 -10.11
C ALA A 212 -17.50 20.10 -10.90
N PRO A 213 -16.77 21.21 -10.71
CA PRO A 213 -16.83 22.36 -11.61
C PRO A 213 -16.57 21.94 -13.06
N LEU A 214 -17.21 22.61 -14.04
CA LEU A 214 -17.11 22.26 -15.47
C LEU A 214 -15.65 22.11 -15.95
N ALA A 215 -14.76 23.03 -15.53
CA ALA A 215 -13.34 22.96 -15.87
C ALA A 215 -12.68 21.64 -15.41
N ARG A 216 -13.06 21.14 -14.22
CA ARG A 216 -12.55 19.87 -13.67
C ARG A 216 -13.17 18.66 -14.38
N GLN A 217 -14.43 18.76 -14.80
CA GLN A 217 -15.07 17.70 -15.61
C GLN A 217 -14.36 17.52 -16.96
N LEU A 218 -13.98 18.63 -17.61
CA LEU A 218 -13.24 18.61 -18.88
C LEU A 218 -11.82 18.07 -18.74
N GLU A 219 -11.18 18.23 -17.57
CA GLU A 219 -9.86 17.66 -17.30
C GLU A 219 -9.91 16.13 -17.16
N GLY A 220 -11.02 15.57 -16.66
CA GLY A 220 -11.23 14.12 -16.59
C GLY A 220 -10.34 13.39 -15.57
N ASP A 221 -9.69 14.11 -14.67
CA ASP A 221 -8.81 13.53 -13.65
C ASP A 221 -9.62 12.78 -12.57
N PHE A 222 -9.11 11.61 -12.15
CA PHE A 222 -9.71 10.75 -11.13
C PHE A 222 -11.19 10.40 -11.41
N PRO A 223 -11.51 9.83 -12.60
CA PRO A 223 -12.88 9.56 -13.02
C PRO A 223 -13.60 8.59 -12.08
N GLU A 224 -12.88 7.73 -11.37
CA GLU A 224 -13.43 6.80 -10.39
C GLU A 224 -14.14 7.49 -9.21
N PHE A 225 -13.92 8.78 -8.97
CA PHE A 225 -14.62 9.55 -7.93
C PHE A 225 -15.87 10.29 -8.44
N GLU A 226 -16.23 10.17 -9.71
CA GLU A 226 -17.42 10.83 -10.25
C GLU A 226 -18.69 10.28 -9.60
N LYS A 227 -19.47 11.18 -8.97
CA LYS A 227 -20.74 10.86 -8.27
C LYS A 227 -20.60 9.74 -7.23
N LEU A 228 -19.39 9.54 -6.69
CA LEU A 228 -19.10 8.50 -5.72
C LEU A 228 -20.08 8.58 -4.55
N GLN A 229 -20.66 7.44 -4.22
CA GLN A 229 -21.43 7.23 -2.99
C GLN A 229 -20.59 6.39 -2.03
N LEU A 230 -20.58 6.79 -0.77
CA LEU A 230 -19.84 6.09 0.28
C LEU A 230 -20.60 6.16 1.59
N SER A 231 -20.36 5.19 2.46
CA SER A 231 -20.96 5.13 3.78
C SER A 231 -19.86 5.13 4.84
N VAL A 232 -20.05 5.90 5.90
CA VAL A 232 -19.15 5.91 7.07
C VAL A 232 -19.91 5.57 8.33
N LEU A 233 -19.30 4.75 9.20
CA LEU A 233 -19.87 4.35 10.48
C LEU A 233 -19.08 5.01 11.61
N LEU A 234 -19.77 5.77 12.46
CA LEU A 234 -19.16 6.54 13.54
C LEU A 234 -19.92 6.35 14.85
N SER A 235 -19.26 6.67 15.97
CA SER A 235 -19.98 6.88 17.23
C SER A 235 -20.59 8.27 17.24
N VAL A 236 -21.83 8.40 17.72
CA VAL A 236 -22.52 9.70 17.85
C VAL A 236 -21.72 10.67 18.75
N ALA A 237 -21.05 10.16 19.78
CA ALA A 237 -20.22 10.96 20.69
C ALA A 237 -18.90 11.45 20.06
N ARG A 238 -18.54 10.97 18.87
CA ARG A 238 -17.26 11.26 18.19
C ARG A 238 -17.47 11.82 16.79
N LEU A 239 -18.47 12.67 16.60
CA LEU A 239 -18.76 13.24 15.27
C LEU A 239 -17.56 14.01 14.66
N HIS A 240 -16.68 14.57 15.49
CA HIS A 240 -15.43 15.20 15.03
C HIS A 240 -14.48 14.25 14.26
N GLU A 241 -14.69 12.93 14.34
CA GLU A 241 -13.99 11.93 13.55
C GLU A 241 -14.51 11.82 12.10
N LEU A 242 -15.63 12.48 11.77
CA LEU A 242 -16.24 12.40 10.43
C LEU A 242 -15.26 12.74 9.28
N PRO A 243 -14.45 13.81 9.34
CA PRO A 243 -13.47 14.07 8.28
C PRO A 243 -12.43 12.96 8.13
N TYR A 244 -12.06 12.28 9.23
CA TYR A 244 -11.10 11.18 9.23
C TYR A 244 -11.72 9.92 8.61
N ALA A 245 -12.93 9.55 9.04
CA ALA A 245 -13.64 8.41 8.47
C ALA A 245 -13.98 8.62 6.99
N LEU A 246 -14.28 9.86 6.59
CA LEU A 246 -14.44 10.23 5.19
C LEU A 246 -13.12 10.04 4.41
N MET A 247 -12.00 10.52 4.94
CA MET A 247 -10.68 10.32 4.32
C MET A 247 -10.36 8.83 4.16
N ASP A 248 -10.60 8.01 5.20
CA ASP A 248 -10.40 6.57 5.15
C ASP A 248 -11.26 5.91 4.06
N ALA A 249 -12.53 6.31 3.92
CA ALA A 249 -13.42 5.81 2.87
C ALA A 249 -12.95 6.20 1.46
N LEU A 250 -12.48 7.44 1.27
CA LEU A 250 -11.94 7.93 -0.01
C LEU A 250 -10.65 7.20 -0.39
N ILE A 251 -9.75 6.97 0.58
CA ILE A 251 -8.52 6.19 0.38
C ILE A 251 -8.89 4.75 0.03
N ALA A 252 -9.80 4.13 0.78
CA ALA A 252 -10.26 2.77 0.51
C ALA A 252 -10.87 2.62 -0.89
N HIS A 253 -11.57 3.64 -1.38
CA HIS A 253 -12.08 3.69 -2.75
C HIS A 253 -10.97 3.77 -3.80
N SER A 254 -9.98 4.64 -3.61
CA SER A 254 -8.80 4.70 -4.49
C SER A 254 -8.00 3.39 -4.46
N ASP A 255 -7.81 2.80 -3.28
CA ASP A 255 -7.15 1.51 -3.11
C ASP A 255 -7.91 0.39 -3.82
N ARG A 256 -9.26 0.41 -3.75
CA ARG A 256 -10.12 -0.51 -4.49
C ARG A 256 -9.91 -0.34 -6.00
N HIS A 257 -9.83 0.88 -6.51
CA HIS A 257 -9.53 1.10 -7.93
C HIS A 257 -8.20 0.43 -8.31
N VAL A 258 -7.13 0.65 -7.54
CA VAL A 258 -5.82 0.01 -7.79
C VAL A 258 -5.89 -1.51 -7.68
N ASP A 259 -6.59 -2.06 -6.68
CA ASP A 259 -6.78 -3.51 -6.53
C ASP A 259 -7.37 -4.16 -7.79
N GLU A 260 -8.34 -3.50 -8.42
CA GLU A 260 -9.10 -4.06 -9.54
C GLU A 260 -8.43 -3.81 -10.91
N THR A 261 -7.61 -2.76 -11.05
CA THR A 261 -7.03 -2.38 -12.35
C THR A 261 -5.54 -2.69 -12.48
N PHE A 262 -4.79 -2.79 -11.38
CA PHE A 262 -3.40 -3.23 -11.41
C PHE A 262 -3.29 -4.67 -11.93
N ARG A 263 -2.54 -4.87 -13.00
CA ARG A 263 -2.34 -6.16 -13.64
C ARG A 263 -0.86 -6.45 -13.80
N PHE A 264 -0.47 -7.68 -13.52
CA PHE A 264 0.82 -8.21 -13.94
C PHE A 264 0.59 -9.26 -15.03
N ARG A 265 1.17 -9.05 -16.22
CA ARG A 265 0.92 -9.89 -17.41
C ARG A 265 -0.58 -10.12 -17.66
N GLY A 266 -1.38 -9.06 -17.56
CA GLY A 266 -2.83 -9.11 -17.73
C GLY A 266 -3.64 -9.69 -16.56
N PHE A 267 -3.01 -10.29 -15.55
CA PHE A 267 -3.70 -10.87 -14.38
C PHE A 267 -3.80 -9.87 -13.21
N ALA A 268 -5.02 -9.58 -12.78
CA ALA A 268 -5.30 -8.69 -11.65
C ALA A 268 -5.32 -9.45 -10.32
N ARG A 269 -4.14 -9.80 -9.79
CA ARG A 269 -3.98 -10.60 -8.55
C ARG A 269 -4.80 -10.07 -7.35
N PHE A 270 -4.91 -8.75 -7.22
CA PHE A 270 -5.52 -8.09 -6.08
C PHE A 270 -7.03 -7.85 -6.23
N SER A 271 -7.60 -8.17 -7.40
CA SER A 271 -9.01 -8.04 -7.66
C SER A 271 -9.84 -8.93 -6.72
N ARG A 272 -10.94 -8.37 -6.19
CA ARG A 272 -11.94 -9.15 -5.42
C ARG A 272 -12.75 -10.10 -6.29
N SER A 273 -12.62 -10.02 -7.61
CA SER A 273 -13.23 -10.97 -8.54
C SER A 273 -12.53 -12.34 -8.54
N ASN A 274 -11.34 -12.43 -7.93
CA ASN A 274 -10.62 -13.69 -7.79
C ASN A 274 -11.25 -14.58 -6.72
N GLN A 275 -11.37 -15.87 -7.02
CA GLN A 275 -11.81 -16.87 -6.04
C GLN A 275 -10.70 -17.13 -5.03
N ILE A 276 -10.91 -16.70 -3.79
CA ILE A 276 -9.89 -16.83 -2.73
C ILE A 276 -9.50 -18.29 -2.47
N GLN A 277 -10.45 -19.22 -2.59
CA GLN A 277 -10.19 -20.65 -2.44
C GLN A 277 -9.28 -21.19 -3.55
N ALA A 278 -9.45 -20.73 -4.79
CA ALA A 278 -8.61 -21.15 -5.91
C ALA A 278 -7.17 -20.65 -5.75
N VAL A 279 -6.99 -19.40 -5.30
CA VAL A 279 -5.67 -18.82 -4.99
C VAL A 279 -5.00 -19.60 -3.86
N ALA A 280 -5.74 -19.89 -2.78
CA ALA A 280 -5.23 -20.69 -1.66
C ALA A 280 -4.84 -22.10 -2.09
N HIS A 281 -5.67 -22.75 -2.92
CA HIS A 281 -5.39 -24.08 -3.46
C HIS A 281 -4.10 -24.12 -4.28
N LEU A 282 -3.91 -23.17 -5.22
CA LEU A 282 -2.68 -23.05 -5.98
C LEU A 282 -1.47 -22.80 -5.06
N SER A 283 -1.61 -21.93 -4.07
CA SER A 283 -0.54 -21.68 -3.10
C SER A 283 -0.14 -22.94 -2.32
N LEU A 284 -1.09 -23.76 -1.90
CA LEU A 284 -0.81 -25.01 -1.20
C LEU A 284 -0.12 -26.03 -2.11
N GLN A 285 -0.56 -26.16 -3.37
CA GLN A 285 0.08 -27.04 -4.35
C GLN A 285 1.54 -26.68 -4.61
N THR A 286 1.88 -25.39 -4.58
CA THR A 286 3.27 -24.96 -4.78
C THR A 286 4.17 -25.17 -3.56
N ARG A 287 3.61 -25.43 -2.37
CA ARG A 287 4.34 -25.50 -1.08
C ARG A 287 4.32 -26.91 -0.48
N ALA A 288 4.58 -27.93 -1.29
CA ALA A 288 4.58 -29.32 -0.85
C ALA A 288 5.87 -29.69 -0.07
N TYR A 289 6.26 -28.86 0.91
CA TYR A 289 7.56 -28.95 1.62
C TYR A 289 7.88 -30.33 2.18
N ALA A 290 6.88 -31.05 2.69
CA ALA A 290 7.10 -32.40 3.23
C ALA A 290 7.62 -33.39 2.17
N HIS A 291 7.14 -33.26 0.92
CA HIS A 291 7.62 -34.03 -0.21
C HIS A 291 8.93 -33.44 -0.74
N ASP A 292 8.95 -32.13 -0.94
CA ASP A 292 10.03 -31.42 -1.63
C ASP A 292 11.34 -31.44 -0.84
N LEU A 293 11.28 -31.40 0.49
CA LEU A 293 12.44 -31.46 1.38
C LEU A 293 12.81 -32.91 1.78
N ALA A 294 12.20 -33.93 1.18
CA ALA A 294 12.62 -35.32 1.39
C ALA A 294 13.96 -35.63 0.70
N ASP A 295 14.34 -34.85 -0.32
CA ASP A 295 15.69 -34.85 -0.87
C ASP A 295 16.61 -34.05 0.04
N VAL A 296 17.49 -34.76 0.76
CA VAL A 296 18.43 -34.19 1.74
C VAL A 296 19.40 -33.20 1.10
N GLN A 297 19.83 -33.42 -0.15
CA GLN A 297 20.75 -32.50 -0.83
C GLN A 297 20.04 -31.18 -1.16
N PHE A 298 18.82 -31.27 -1.67
CA PHE A 298 18.02 -30.08 -1.94
C PHE A 298 17.64 -29.34 -0.64
N GLU A 299 17.25 -30.07 0.41
CA GLU A 299 16.92 -29.48 1.71
C GLU A 299 18.08 -28.64 2.26
N GLN A 300 19.31 -29.16 2.20
CA GLN A 300 20.51 -28.43 2.63
C GLN A 300 20.70 -27.13 1.84
N ILE A 301 20.56 -27.18 0.51
CA ILE A 301 20.68 -26.01 -0.37
C ILE A 301 19.60 -24.98 -0.04
N PHE A 302 18.34 -25.42 0.08
CA PHE A 302 17.20 -24.56 0.38
C PHE A 302 17.34 -23.86 1.73
N ARG A 303 17.73 -24.59 2.78
CA ARG A 303 17.94 -24.02 4.12
C ARG A 303 19.12 -23.06 4.15
N ALA A 304 20.24 -23.41 3.53
CA ALA A 304 21.41 -22.55 3.48
C ALA A 304 21.11 -21.23 2.76
N ASN A 305 20.47 -21.29 1.59
CA ASN A 305 20.12 -20.08 0.84
C ASN A 305 19.13 -19.19 1.60
N ASN A 306 18.07 -19.75 2.20
CA ASN A 306 17.13 -18.95 2.99
C ASN A 306 17.82 -18.31 4.19
N TYR A 307 18.70 -19.05 4.89
CA TYR A 307 19.46 -18.52 6.01
C TYR A 307 20.37 -17.35 5.59
N GLU A 308 21.09 -17.48 4.47
CA GLU A 308 21.97 -16.41 3.95
C GLU A 308 21.19 -15.15 3.57
N VAL A 309 20.04 -15.30 2.91
CA VAL A 309 19.16 -14.18 2.54
C VAL A 309 18.55 -13.51 3.78
N ASP A 310 18.06 -14.29 4.75
CA ASP A 310 17.49 -13.70 5.97
C ASP A 310 18.56 -13.01 6.83
N ALA A 311 19.77 -13.57 6.89
CA ALA A 311 20.91 -12.98 7.58
C ALA A 311 21.37 -11.66 6.93
N SER A 312 21.41 -11.60 5.59
CA SER A 312 21.86 -10.41 4.86
C SER A 312 20.92 -9.21 5.03
N ARG A 313 19.63 -9.47 5.26
CA ARG A 313 18.57 -8.46 5.46
C ARG A 313 18.53 -7.88 6.87
N ALA A 314 19.18 -8.52 7.84
CA ALA A 314 19.17 -8.05 9.23
C ALA A 314 19.82 -6.66 9.35
N PRO A 315 19.08 -5.62 9.78
CA PRO A 315 19.62 -4.27 9.85
C PRO A 315 20.57 -4.11 11.04
N VAL A 316 21.38 -3.04 11.01
CA VAL A 316 22.16 -2.61 12.17
C VAL A 316 21.24 -1.89 13.17
N LEU A 317 21.28 -2.28 14.45
CA LEU A 317 20.42 -1.66 15.48
C LEU A 317 20.80 -0.20 15.78
N GLY A 318 22.10 0.10 15.72
CA GLY A 318 22.67 1.39 16.11
C GLY A 318 22.70 1.60 17.62
N GLU A 319 23.49 2.58 18.07
CA GLU A 319 23.70 2.90 19.50
C GLU A 319 22.90 4.13 19.97
N GLY A 320 22.33 4.89 19.04
CA GLY A 320 21.58 6.12 19.33
C GLY A 320 20.21 5.89 19.98
N GLU A 321 19.42 6.96 20.11
CA GLU A 321 18.09 6.91 20.75
C GLU A 321 17.16 5.87 20.10
N LEU A 322 17.17 5.77 18.76
CA LEU A 322 16.39 4.77 18.04
C LEU A 322 16.83 3.34 18.41
N GLY A 323 18.14 3.08 18.48
CA GLY A 323 18.67 1.78 18.87
C GLY A 323 18.28 1.39 20.28
N ARG A 324 18.37 2.33 21.25
CA ARG A 324 17.90 2.12 22.63
C ARG A 324 16.40 1.83 22.70
N LYS A 325 15.58 2.62 21.99
CA LYS A 325 14.13 2.41 21.91
C LYS A 325 13.80 1.04 21.32
N ASN A 326 14.44 0.66 20.21
CA ASN A 326 14.20 -0.62 19.57
C ASN A 326 14.65 -1.78 20.46
N ARG A 327 15.78 -1.66 21.17
CA ARG A 327 16.22 -2.69 22.13
C ARG A 327 15.21 -2.90 23.25
N GLN A 328 14.67 -1.81 23.81
CA GLN A 328 13.63 -1.90 24.84
C GLN A 328 12.39 -2.62 24.33
N LEU A 329 11.98 -2.37 23.07
CA LEU A 329 10.84 -3.06 22.46
C LEU A 329 11.13 -4.54 22.23
N ILE A 330 12.29 -4.90 21.67
CA ILE A 330 12.64 -6.29 21.39
C ILE A 330 12.73 -7.10 22.71
N ASN A 331 13.29 -6.51 23.77
CA ASN A 331 13.38 -7.14 25.09
C ASN A 331 12.02 -7.44 25.77
N GLN A 332 10.90 -6.92 25.25
CA GLN A 332 9.56 -7.25 25.77
C GLN A 332 9.10 -8.65 25.32
N TYR A 333 9.80 -9.28 24.38
CA TYR A 333 9.45 -10.57 23.81
C TYR A 333 10.47 -11.64 24.23
N GLU A 334 10.03 -12.59 25.04
CA GLU A 334 10.83 -13.77 25.39
C GLU A 334 10.91 -14.75 24.20
N ASN A 335 12.04 -15.45 24.07
CA ASN A 335 12.27 -16.51 23.08
C ASN A 335 12.05 -16.08 21.61
N LEU A 336 12.43 -14.85 21.26
CA LEU A 336 12.32 -14.35 19.89
C LEU A 336 13.22 -15.17 18.94
N LEU A 337 12.61 -15.76 17.91
CA LEU A 337 13.29 -16.56 16.88
C LEU A 337 13.67 -15.69 15.66
N GLY A 338 14.58 -16.18 14.83
CA GLY A 338 15.03 -15.54 13.59
C GLY A 338 16.33 -14.74 13.75
N HIS A 339 16.71 -14.01 12.69
CA HIS A 339 17.90 -13.17 12.70
C HIS A 339 17.63 -11.84 13.42
N LEU A 340 18.26 -11.65 14.57
CA LEU A 340 18.19 -10.40 15.30
C LEU A 340 19.02 -9.31 14.60
N PRO A 341 18.68 -8.01 14.78
CA PRO A 341 19.48 -6.92 14.23
C PRO A 341 20.95 -7.03 14.64
N GLN A 342 21.86 -6.65 13.74
CA GLN A 342 23.29 -6.63 14.01
C GLN A 342 23.59 -5.67 15.18
N GLY A 343 24.41 -6.12 16.13
CA GLY A 343 24.69 -5.39 17.39
C GLY A 343 23.64 -5.58 18.49
N TYR A 344 22.70 -6.52 18.30
CA TYR A 344 21.79 -6.95 19.36
C TYR A 344 22.42 -8.09 20.18
N GLU A 345 22.99 -7.76 21.34
CA GLU A 345 23.33 -8.77 22.35
C GLU A 345 22.12 -9.01 23.26
N GLN A 346 21.69 -10.27 23.39
CA GLN A 346 20.82 -10.66 24.50
C GLN A 346 21.66 -10.54 25.77
N ALA A 347 21.20 -9.74 26.74
CA ALA A 347 21.79 -9.77 28.07
C ALA A 347 21.59 -11.19 28.61
N HIS A 348 22.63 -12.01 28.61
CA HIS A 348 22.60 -13.28 29.30
C HIS A 348 22.31 -12.99 30.77
N GLU A 349 21.20 -13.49 31.29
CA GLU A 349 21.02 -13.61 32.73
C GLU A 349 22.18 -14.48 33.24
N THR A 350 23.17 -13.84 33.85
CA THR A 350 24.15 -14.51 34.67
C THR A 350 23.39 -15.13 35.83
N LYS A 351 22.97 -16.40 35.70
CA LYS A 351 22.55 -17.21 36.84
C LYS A 351 23.78 -17.38 37.72
N THR A 352 23.93 -16.49 38.70
CA THR A 352 24.81 -16.70 39.84
C THR A 352 24.33 -17.94 40.58
N ALA A 353 25.25 -18.90 40.71
CA ALA A 353 25.11 -20.13 41.47
C ALA A 353 24.93 -19.87 42.98
#